data_AF-A0A3C0ZC79-F1
#
_entry.id   AF-A0A3C0ZC79-F1
#
_cell.length_a   1.000
_cell.length_b   1.000
_cell.length_c   1.000
_cell.angle_alpha   90.00
_cell.angle_beta   90.00
_cell.angle_gamma   90.00
#
_symmetry.space_group_name_H-M   'P 1'
#
loop_
_entity.id
_entity.type
_entity.pdbx_description
1 polymer ?
#
loop_
_entity_poly.entity_id
_entity_poly.type
_entity_poly.pdbx_seq_one_letter_code
_entity_poly.pdbx_strand_id
1 'polypeptide(L)'
;KRYAILKIEGNQYSFDYKVVGKPATYQIDLYGASVVPEKYTKRYPIYANFFIGKEGDKVTYRINQGEWKEMDFVNENDPAFLNSLAKYDTATELKNTRRPSNPEKSSHLWTANLPKLKAGKYQIEVQAVDLFNRVHLATKTIEVR
;
A
#
# COMPACT_ATOMS: atom_id res chain seq x y z
N LYS A 1 -10.32 -12.74 3.42
CA LYS A 1 -11.66 -12.09 3.49
C LYS A 1 -11.46 -10.71 4.10
N ARG A 2 -12.15 -9.69 3.59
CA ARG A 2 -12.06 -8.29 4.04
C ARG A 2 -13.50 -7.82 4.32
N TYR A 3 -13.71 -7.00 5.33
CA TYR A 3 -15.03 -6.43 5.62
C TYR A 3 -14.86 -4.98 6.05
N ALA A 4 -15.75 -4.11 5.55
CA ALA A 4 -15.88 -2.74 5.98
C ALA A 4 -16.73 -2.70 7.25
N ILE A 5 -16.25 -2.02 8.29
CA ILE A 5 -17.00 -1.76 9.52
C ILE A 5 -17.49 -0.31 9.41
N LEU A 6 -18.78 -0.15 9.20
CA LEU A 6 -19.45 1.13 9.37
C LEU A 6 -19.82 1.28 10.84
N LYS A 7 -19.20 2.23 11.55
CA LYS A 7 -19.67 2.66 12.87
C LYS A 7 -20.55 3.88 12.71
N ILE A 8 -21.70 3.86 13.37
CA ILE A 8 -22.69 4.93 13.35
C ILE A 8 -22.91 5.36 14.79
N GLU A 9 -22.57 6.61 15.11
CA GLU A 9 -22.82 7.24 16.40
C GLU A 9 -23.67 8.50 16.18
N GLY A 10 -24.98 8.35 16.30
CA GLY A 10 -25.93 9.41 15.98
C GLY A 10 -25.89 9.78 14.50
N ASN A 11 -25.52 11.03 14.18
CA ASN A 11 -25.35 11.52 12.81
C ASN A 11 -23.87 11.48 12.34
N GLN A 12 -22.99 10.85 13.12
CA GLN A 12 -21.60 10.65 12.76
C GLN A 12 -21.40 9.22 12.27
N TYR A 13 -20.69 9.07 11.16
CA TYR A 13 -20.42 7.80 10.52
C TYR A 13 -18.91 7.68 10.36
N SER A 14 -18.31 6.54 10.69
CA SER A 14 -16.90 6.26 10.36
C SER A 14 -16.79 4.91 9.67
N PHE A 15 -15.97 4.83 8.63
CA PHE A 15 -15.64 3.58 7.95
C PHE A 15 -14.26 3.11 8.40
N ASP A 16 -14.20 1.91 8.97
CA ASP A 16 -12.95 1.22 9.30
C ASP A 16 -12.82 -0.03 8.42
N TYR A 17 -11.69 -0.19 7.73
CA TYR A 17 -11.42 -1.39 6.95
C TYR A 17 -10.62 -2.40 7.78
N LYS A 18 -11.12 -3.62 7.96
CA LYS A 18 -10.39 -4.66 8.73
C LYS A 18 -9.94 -5.80 7.83
N VAL A 19 -8.63 -5.95 7.71
CA VAL A 19 -8.00 -7.10 7.07
C VAL A 19 -7.90 -8.24 8.10
N VAL A 20 -8.45 -9.41 7.77
CA VAL A 20 -8.40 -10.59 8.65
C VAL A 20 -6.94 -10.91 9.01
N GLY A 21 -6.66 -11.04 10.30
CA GLY A 21 -5.30 -11.31 10.82
C GLY A 21 -4.42 -10.07 10.99
N LYS A 22 -4.93 -8.86 10.74
CA LYS A 22 -4.22 -7.60 10.99
C LYS A 22 -4.92 -6.75 12.07
N PRO A 23 -4.18 -5.89 12.79
CA PRO A 23 -4.77 -4.91 13.71
C PRO A 23 -5.78 -3.99 13.00
N ALA A 24 -6.75 -3.44 13.73
CA ALA A 24 -7.70 -2.47 13.19
C ALA A 24 -7.03 -1.18 12.67
N THR A 25 -5.82 -0.88 13.14
CA THR A 25 -4.98 0.23 12.66
C THR A 25 -4.36 -0.03 11.28
N TYR A 26 -4.50 -1.23 10.71
CA TYR A 26 -3.98 -1.56 9.39
C TYR A 26 -4.90 -1.03 8.28
N GLN A 27 -4.70 0.24 7.92
CA GLN A 27 -5.47 0.92 6.87
C GLN A 27 -4.70 1.11 5.56
N ILE A 28 -3.38 0.89 5.55
CA ILE A 28 -2.51 1.07 4.38
C ILE A 28 -1.72 -0.21 4.13
N ASP A 29 -1.79 -0.76 2.92
CA ASP A 29 -0.92 -1.84 2.46
C ASP A 29 0.25 -1.26 1.65
N LEU A 30 1.49 -1.60 2.01
CA LEU A 30 2.68 -1.14 1.30
C LEU A 30 3.25 -2.23 0.41
N TYR A 31 3.35 -1.92 -0.88
CA TYR A 31 3.94 -2.80 -1.88
C TYR A 31 5.18 -2.15 -2.50
N GLY A 32 6.18 -2.99 -2.79
CA GLY A 32 7.45 -2.56 -3.36
C GLY A 32 8.56 -3.56 -3.02
N ALA A 33 9.69 -3.44 -3.71
CA ALA A 33 10.83 -4.32 -3.46
C ALA A 33 11.36 -4.15 -2.02
N SER A 34 11.74 -5.25 -1.38
CA SER A 34 12.45 -5.22 -0.08
C SER A 34 13.97 -5.11 -0.24
N VAL A 35 14.49 -5.43 -1.43
CA VAL A 35 15.91 -5.32 -1.77
C VAL A 35 16.03 -4.58 -3.10
N VAL A 36 16.86 -3.55 -3.16
CA VAL A 36 16.96 -2.63 -4.30
C VAL A 36 18.45 -2.42 -4.65
N PRO A 37 18.86 -2.53 -5.93
CA PRO A 37 20.22 -2.22 -6.33
C PRO A 37 20.51 -0.71 -6.25
N GLU A 38 21.63 -0.30 -5.63
CA GLU A 38 22.07 1.11 -5.47
C GLU A 38 22.02 1.85 -6.82
N LYS A 39 22.52 1.22 -7.88
CA LYS A 39 22.60 1.83 -9.21
C LYS A 39 21.23 2.23 -9.78
N TYR A 40 20.16 1.54 -9.39
CA TYR A 40 18.85 1.69 -10.01
C TYR A 40 17.73 2.01 -9.03
N THR A 41 18.01 2.53 -7.83
CA THR A 41 16.98 2.83 -6.82
C THR A 41 15.79 3.60 -7.39
N LYS A 42 16.07 4.61 -8.23
CA LYS A 42 15.05 5.44 -8.90
C LYS A 42 14.06 4.69 -9.82
N ARG A 43 14.35 3.45 -10.19
CA ARG A 43 13.46 2.61 -11.01
C ARG A 43 12.46 1.81 -10.18
N TYR A 44 12.59 1.84 -8.85
CA TYR A 44 11.77 1.04 -7.95
C TYR A 44 10.67 1.92 -7.34
N PRO A 45 9.41 1.70 -7.73
CA PRO A 45 8.29 2.37 -7.09
C PRO A 45 7.96 1.73 -5.76
N ILE A 46 7.35 2.54 -4.90
CA ILE A 46 6.63 2.10 -3.71
C ILE A 46 5.19 2.48 -3.91
N TYR A 47 4.32 1.51 -3.70
CA TYR A 47 2.88 1.68 -3.76
C TYR A 47 2.30 1.64 -2.36
N ALA A 48 1.33 2.51 -2.11
CA ALA A 48 0.50 2.51 -0.93
C ALA A 48 -0.96 2.32 -1.35
N ASN A 49 -1.58 1.22 -0.93
CA ASN A 49 -3.01 1.01 -1.06
C ASN A 49 -3.68 1.47 0.25
N PHE A 50 -4.29 2.65 0.24
CA PHE A 50 -5.00 3.21 1.38
C PHE A 50 -6.49 2.86 1.28
N PHE A 51 -6.93 1.86 2.05
CA PHE A 51 -8.18 1.13 1.79
C PHE A 51 -9.46 1.98 1.80
N ILE A 52 -9.47 3.07 2.57
CA ILE A 52 -10.60 3.99 2.67
C ILE A 52 -10.35 5.32 1.94
N GLY A 53 -9.18 5.47 1.32
CA GLY A 53 -8.81 6.69 0.62
C GLY A 53 -9.59 6.86 -0.68
N LYS A 54 -9.55 8.03 -1.28
CA LYS A 54 -10.07 8.30 -2.62
C LYS A 54 -9.19 9.32 -3.33
N GLU A 55 -9.43 9.51 -4.62
CA GLU A 55 -8.80 10.59 -5.37
C GLU A 55 -8.96 11.94 -4.65
N GLY A 56 -7.86 12.70 -4.57
CA GLY A 56 -7.76 13.96 -3.85
C GLY A 56 -7.37 13.84 -2.38
N ASP A 57 -7.32 12.65 -1.79
CA ASP A 57 -6.82 12.47 -0.42
C ASP A 57 -5.29 12.58 -0.37
N LYS A 58 -4.77 13.13 0.73
CA LYS A 58 -3.34 13.36 0.91
C LYS A 58 -2.66 12.12 1.48
N VAL A 59 -1.81 11.51 0.66
CA VAL A 59 -0.89 10.44 1.07
C VAL A 59 0.54 10.93 0.91
N THR A 60 1.34 10.78 1.96
CA THR A 60 2.73 11.22 2.01
C THR A 60 3.63 10.07 2.43
N TYR A 61 4.89 10.13 2.05
CA TYR A 61 5.92 9.20 2.48
C TYR A 61 7.18 9.92 2.93
N ARG A 62 7.96 9.29 3.79
CA ARG A 62 9.33 9.70 4.11
C ARG A 62 10.24 8.48 4.18
N ILE A 63 11.54 8.75 4.14
CA ILE A 63 12.58 7.74 4.30
C ILE A 63 13.37 8.07 5.55
N ASN A 64 13.43 7.12 6.47
CA ASN A 64 13.92 7.30 7.85
C ASN A 64 13.24 8.55 8.46
N GLN A 65 13.99 9.39 9.16
CA GLN A 65 13.49 10.63 9.76
C GLN A 65 13.57 11.83 8.79
N GLY A 66 13.56 11.58 7.48
CA GLY A 66 13.58 12.63 6.46
C GLY A 66 12.27 13.41 6.35
N GLU A 67 12.23 14.33 5.40
CA GLU A 67 11.04 15.13 5.10
C GLU A 67 9.92 14.28 4.49
N TRP A 68 8.68 14.59 4.87
CA TRP A 68 7.49 14.05 4.24
C TRP A 68 7.31 14.63 2.84
N LYS A 69 7.08 13.75 1.87
CA LYS A 69 6.84 14.07 0.46
C LYS A 69 5.52 13.47 0.03
N GLU A 70 4.79 14.16 -0.84
CA GLU A 70 3.53 13.63 -1.38
C GLU A 70 3.78 12.43 -2.29
N MET A 71 2.83 11.49 -2.28
CA MET A 71 2.75 10.39 -3.25
C MET A 71 1.73 10.75 -4.33
N ASP A 72 1.95 10.23 -5.54
CA ASP A 72 1.06 10.46 -6.67
C ASP A 72 -0.11 9.48 -6.64
N PHE A 73 -1.35 9.97 -6.72
CA PHE A 73 -2.52 9.12 -6.92
C PHE A 73 -2.48 8.48 -8.31
N VAL A 74 -2.78 7.18 -8.39
CA VAL A 74 -2.77 6.42 -9.65
C VAL A 74 -3.96 5.48 -9.76
N ASN A 75 -4.53 5.40 -10.96
CA ASN A 75 -5.61 4.47 -11.30
C ASN A 75 -5.05 3.27 -12.09
N GLU A 76 -4.31 2.43 -11.37
CA GLU A 76 -3.59 1.24 -11.88
C GLU A 76 -4.08 -0.05 -11.20
N ASN A 77 -3.78 -1.20 -11.79
CA ASN A 77 -4.02 -2.49 -11.13
C ASN A 77 -3.10 -2.63 -9.91
N ASP A 78 -3.65 -2.97 -8.74
CA ASP A 78 -2.87 -3.12 -7.51
C ASP A 78 -1.76 -4.20 -7.67
N PRO A 79 -0.47 -3.83 -7.56
CA PRO A 79 0.63 -4.77 -7.71
C PRO A 79 0.62 -5.92 -6.70
N ALA A 80 0.11 -5.71 -5.47
CA ALA A 80 -0.03 -6.78 -4.48
C ALA A 80 -1.06 -7.82 -4.94
N PHE A 81 -2.16 -7.35 -5.54
CA PHE A 81 -3.17 -8.23 -6.12
C PHE A 81 -2.65 -8.96 -7.35
N LEU A 82 -1.98 -8.26 -8.26
CA LEU A 82 -1.33 -8.86 -9.44
C LEU A 82 -0.36 -9.98 -9.05
N ASN A 83 0.49 -9.76 -8.04
CA ASN A 83 1.39 -10.78 -7.52
C ASN A 83 0.64 -11.98 -6.92
N SER A 84 -0.49 -11.75 -6.25
CA SER A 84 -1.33 -12.84 -5.73
C SER A 84 -1.98 -13.67 -6.85
N LEU A 85 -2.38 -13.01 -7.94
CA LEU A 85 -2.98 -13.63 -9.12
C LEU A 85 -1.96 -14.45 -9.90
N ALA A 86 -0.74 -13.92 -10.07
CA ALA A 86 0.35 -14.61 -10.75
C ALA A 86 0.62 -16.00 -10.17
N LYS A 87 0.46 -16.19 -8.85
CA LYS A 87 0.62 -17.49 -8.17
C LYS A 87 -0.38 -18.55 -8.64
N TYR A 88 -1.53 -18.15 -9.18
CA TYR A 88 -2.48 -19.06 -9.82
C TYR A 88 -2.14 -19.26 -11.29
N ASP A 89 -1.79 -18.18 -11.99
CA ASP A 89 -1.51 -18.20 -13.43
C ASP A 89 -0.23 -18.97 -13.79
N THR A 90 0.73 -19.02 -12.88
CA THR A 90 1.99 -19.77 -13.03
C THR A 90 2.00 -21.06 -12.20
N ALA A 91 0.85 -21.55 -11.74
CA ALA A 91 0.79 -22.75 -10.92
C ALA A 91 1.11 -23.99 -11.77
N THR A 92 2.11 -24.77 -11.34
CA THR A 92 2.45 -26.08 -11.94
C THR A 92 1.69 -27.24 -11.28
N GLU A 93 0.95 -26.95 -10.21
CA GLU A 93 0.17 -27.90 -9.41
C GLU A 93 -1.22 -27.33 -9.15
N LEU A 94 -2.20 -28.22 -8.96
CA LEU A 94 -3.58 -27.83 -8.70
C LEU A 94 -3.69 -27.07 -7.36
N LYS A 95 -4.34 -25.91 -7.39
CA LYS A 95 -4.65 -25.14 -6.17
C LYS A 95 -5.99 -25.60 -5.59
N ASN A 96 -6.03 -25.72 -4.26
CA ASN A 96 -7.25 -26.07 -3.52
C ASN A 96 -8.26 -24.91 -3.38
N THR A 97 -7.96 -23.76 -3.98
CA THR A 97 -8.78 -22.55 -3.92
C THR A 97 -9.09 -22.05 -5.33
N ARG A 98 -10.22 -21.38 -5.50
CA ARG A 98 -10.61 -20.77 -6.79
C ARG A 98 -9.66 -19.62 -7.12
N ARG A 99 -9.20 -19.58 -8.38
CA ARG A 99 -8.49 -18.43 -8.94
C ARG A 99 -9.36 -17.16 -8.78
N PRO A 100 -8.79 -16.02 -8.31
CA PRO A 100 -9.50 -14.75 -8.27
C PRO A 100 -9.96 -14.27 -9.66
N SER A 101 -10.87 -13.29 -9.67
CA SER A 101 -11.22 -12.56 -10.90
C SER A 101 -10.01 -11.78 -11.44
N ASN A 102 -10.10 -11.34 -12.70
CA ASN A 102 -9.07 -10.50 -13.29
C ASN A 102 -8.97 -9.15 -12.55
N PRO A 103 -7.77 -8.54 -12.54
CA PRO A 103 -7.54 -7.30 -11.83
C PRO A 103 -8.32 -6.16 -12.48
N GLU A 104 -8.95 -5.35 -11.65
CA GLU A 104 -9.48 -4.04 -12.02
C GLU A 104 -8.55 -2.95 -11.48
N LYS A 105 -8.62 -1.77 -12.11
CA LYS A 105 -7.84 -0.64 -11.64
C LYS A 105 -8.35 -0.17 -10.28
N SER A 106 -7.41 0.16 -9.39
CA SER A 106 -7.70 0.58 -8.02
C SER A 106 -7.96 2.08 -7.95
N SER A 107 -9.05 2.48 -7.29
CA SER A 107 -9.35 3.87 -6.90
C SER A 107 -8.70 4.28 -5.58
N HIS A 108 -7.83 3.43 -5.02
CA HIS A 108 -7.27 3.54 -3.67
C HIS A 108 -5.74 3.42 -3.66
N LEU A 109 -5.07 3.79 -4.76
CA LEU A 109 -3.65 3.52 -4.95
C LEU A 109 -2.85 4.80 -5.14
N TRP A 110 -1.73 4.89 -4.42
CA TRP A 110 -0.73 5.95 -4.55
C TRP A 110 0.64 5.34 -4.81
N THR A 111 1.48 6.05 -5.55
CA THR A 111 2.83 5.62 -5.89
C THR A 111 3.86 6.72 -5.68
N ALA A 112 5.09 6.33 -5.39
CA ALA A 112 6.25 7.20 -5.43
C ALA A 112 7.49 6.40 -5.81
N ASN A 113 8.38 6.98 -6.61
CA ASN A 113 9.68 6.37 -6.88
C ASN A 113 10.67 6.66 -5.76
N LEU A 114 11.49 5.66 -5.42
CA LEU A 114 12.60 5.86 -4.49
C LEU A 114 13.58 6.92 -5.03
N PRO A 115 14.17 7.77 -4.17
CA PRO A 115 15.23 8.66 -4.58
C PRO A 115 16.54 7.88 -4.82
N LYS A 116 17.61 8.59 -5.18
CA LYS A 116 18.96 8.00 -5.13
C LYS A 116 19.29 7.67 -3.67
N LEU A 117 19.56 6.40 -3.39
CA LEU A 117 19.96 5.91 -2.08
C LEU A 117 21.29 5.18 -2.20
N LYS A 118 22.15 5.28 -1.19
CA LYS A 118 23.38 4.50 -1.08
C LYS A 118 23.10 3.13 -0.49
N ALA A 119 24.01 2.18 -0.66
CA ALA A 119 23.93 0.89 0.03
C ALA A 119 23.68 1.08 1.54
N GLY A 120 22.71 0.34 2.08
CA GLY A 120 22.26 0.50 3.46
C GLY A 120 20.81 0.08 3.68
N LYS A 121 20.37 0.09 4.93
CA LYS A 121 18.98 -0.21 5.31
C LYS A 121 18.21 1.09 5.49
N TYR A 122 16.99 1.13 4.96
CA TYR A 122 16.11 2.28 5.04
C TYR A 122 14.72 1.85 5.49
N GLN A 123 14.10 2.68 6.31
CA GLN A 123 12.71 2.56 6.69
C GLN A 123 11.91 3.55 5.83
N ILE A 124 10.96 3.05 5.04
CA ILE A 124 9.94 3.90 4.42
C ILE A 124 8.75 3.95 5.35
N GLU A 125 8.30 5.15 5.65
CA GLU A 125 7.06 5.41 6.36
C GLU A 125 6.09 6.10 5.39
N VAL A 126 4.83 5.68 5.43
CA VAL A 126 3.74 6.29 4.67
C VAL A 126 2.68 6.74 5.66
N GLN A 127 2.15 7.93 5.42
CA GLN A 127 1.10 8.57 6.18
C GLN A 127 -0.05 8.94 5.27
N ALA A 128 -1.28 8.57 5.64
CA ALA A 128 -2.51 9.02 4.99
C ALA A 128 -3.43 9.68 6.03
N VAL A 129 -4.21 10.67 5.59
CA VAL A 129 -5.23 11.34 6.42
C VAL A 129 -6.59 11.05 5.83
N ASP A 130 -7.52 10.53 6.64
CA ASP A 130 -8.88 10.27 6.20
C ASP A 130 -9.82 11.48 6.34
N LEU A 131 -11.06 11.33 5.89
CA LEU A 131 -12.10 12.37 5.93
C LEU A 131 -12.47 12.84 7.35
N PHE A 132 -12.05 12.12 8.40
CA PHE A 132 -12.25 12.47 9.81
C PHE A 132 -10.97 13.05 10.44
N ASN A 133 -9.99 13.43 9.62
CA ASN A 133 -8.67 13.89 10.04
C ASN A 133 -7.89 12.87 10.88
N ARG A 134 -8.22 11.58 10.79
CA ARG A 134 -7.45 10.53 11.46
C ARG A 134 -6.21 10.22 10.62
N VAL A 135 -5.07 10.12 11.31
CA VAL A 135 -3.79 9.79 10.69
C VAL A 135 -3.57 8.28 10.72
N HIS A 136 -3.31 7.71 9.56
CA HIS A 136 -2.97 6.30 9.38
C HIS A 136 -1.51 6.17 8.96
N LEU A 137 -0.77 5.26 9.58
CA LEU A 137 0.65 5.05 9.33
C LEU A 137 0.90 3.60 8.89
N ALA A 138 1.80 3.44 7.92
CA ALA A 138 2.37 2.15 7.56
C ALA A 138 3.87 2.29 7.33
N THR A 139 4.59 1.20 7.57
CA THR A 139 6.04 1.19 7.51
C THR A 139 6.54 -0.04 6.77
N LYS A 140 7.58 0.13 5.95
CA LYS A 140 8.27 -0.97 5.25
C LYS A 140 9.77 -0.73 5.27
N THR A 141 10.53 -1.76 5.61
CA THR A 141 12.00 -1.72 5.52
C THR A 141 12.46 -2.20 4.14
N ILE A 142 13.44 -1.50 3.59
CA ILE A 142 14.18 -1.92 2.40
C ILE A 142 15.67 -1.98 2.68
N GLU A 143 16.37 -2.78 1.89
CA GLU A 143 17.83 -2.84 1.86
C GLU A 143 18.33 -2.47 0.47
N VAL A 144 19.25 -1.51 0.40
CA VAL A 144 19.94 -1.10 -0.82
C VAL A 144 21.30 -1.78 -0.85
N ARG A 145 21.66 -2.43 -1.95
CA ARG A 145 22.95 -3.12 -2.14
C ARG A 145 23.56 -2.83 -3.50
#